data_AF-A0A662H5P8-F1
#
_entry.id   AF-A0A662H5P8-F1
#
_cell.length_a   1.000
_cell.length_b   1.000
_cell.length_c   1.000
_cell.angle_alpha   90.00
_cell.angle_beta   90.00
_cell.angle_gamma   90.00
#
_symmetry.space_group_name_H-M   'P 1'
#
loop_
_entity.id
_entity.type
_entity.pdbx_description
1 polymer ?
#
loop_
_entity_poly.entity_id
_entity_poly.type
_entity_poly.pdbx_seq_one_letter_code
_entity_poly.pdbx_strand_id
1 'polypeptide(L)'
;MLLVFDASALIKLAKSSILGDVVRSFRCVISEVVFNEVVVEGKRRGYSDALLIEKLVNADVIKVPLMDLLIETQLYKPLVWEYLAEPEPEEIVPYVIPCPTLPTLL
;
A
#
# COMPACT_ATOMS: atom_id res chain seq x y z
N MET A 1 19.14 6.11 6.26
CA MET A 1 17.68 5.99 6.48
C MET A 1 17.07 5.13 5.38
N LEU A 2 15.99 4.39 5.68
CA LEU A 2 15.25 3.57 4.71
C LEU A 2 13.92 4.26 4.38
N LEU A 3 13.59 4.39 3.10
CA LEU A 3 12.31 4.93 2.62
C LEU A 3 11.54 3.83 1.91
N VAL A 4 10.27 3.66 2.30
CA VAL A 4 9.32 2.78 1.63
C VAL A 4 8.36 3.68 0.85
N PHE A 5 8.23 3.46 -0.46
CA PHE A 5 7.31 4.25 -1.28
C PHE A 5 6.04 3.49 -1.61
N ASP A 6 4.93 4.22 -1.58
CA ASP A 6 3.70 3.83 -2.26
C ASP A 6 3.73 4.31 -3.73
N ALA A 7 2.71 3.91 -4.50
CA ALA A 7 2.60 4.28 -5.91
C ALA A 7 2.56 5.81 -6.12
N SER A 8 1.80 6.51 -5.28
CA SER A 8 1.63 7.96 -5.41
C SER A 8 2.93 8.73 -5.19
N ALA A 9 3.72 8.38 -4.17
CA ALA A 9 5.00 9.04 -3.92
C ALA A 9 5.97 8.82 -5.08
N LEU A 10 6.09 7.58 -5.58
CA LEU A 10 6.94 7.25 -6.73
C LEU A 10 6.61 8.10 -7.96
N ILE A 11 5.34 8.10 -8.36
CA ILE A 11 4.88 8.81 -9.56
C ILE A 11 5.10 10.32 -9.41
N LYS A 12 4.76 10.88 -8.25
CA LYS A 12 4.92 12.32 -8.00
C LYS A 12 6.39 12.73 -8.00
N LEU A 13 7.26 11.98 -7.33
CA LEU A 13 8.70 12.26 -7.29
C LEU A 13 9.36 12.07 -8.66
N ALA A 14 8.92 11.08 -9.44
CA ALA A 14 9.39 10.88 -10.80
C ALA A 14 8.98 12.05 -11.70
N LYS A 15 7.72 12.48 -11.65
CA LYS A 15 7.20 13.62 -12.43
C LYS A 15 7.82 14.95 -12.01
N SER A 16 8.16 15.12 -10.73
CA SER A 16 8.88 16.31 -10.26
C SER A 16 10.38 16.25 -10.54
N SER A 17 10.89 15.18 -11.16
CA SER A 17 12.32 14.95 -11.42
C SER A 17 13.21 14.91 -10.17
N ILE A 18 12.62 14.74 -8.97
CA ILE A 18 13.33 14.72 -7.69
C ILE A 18 13.70 13.28 -7.28
N LEU A 19 13.01 12.27 -7.84
CA LEU A 19 13.22 10.86 -7.47
C LEU A 19 14.69 10.45 -7.53
N GLY A 20 15.44 10.91 -8.54
CA GLY A 20 16.86 10.61 -8.70
C GLY A 20 17.73 11.08 -7.52
N ASP A 21 17.47 12.26 -6.98
CA ASP A 21 18.19 12.79 -5.81
C ASP A 21 17.84 12.02 -4.53
N VAL A 22 16.56 11.67 -4.39
CA VAL A 22 16.05 10.93 -3.23
C VAL A 22 16.68 9.54 -3.17
N VAL A 23 16.67 8.80 -4.29
CA VAL A 23 17.22 7.43 -4.32
C VAL A 23 18.75 7.39 -4.22
N ARG A 24 19.45 8.51 -4.50
CA ARG A 24 20.89 8.66 -4.21
C ARG A 24 21.17 8.89 -2.73
N SER A 25 20.24 9.50 -2.02
CA SER A 25 20.42 9.93 -0.62
C SER A 25 19.92 8.89 0.38
N PHE A 26 18.98 8.05 -0.04
CA PHE A 26 18.30 7.10 0.83
C PHE A 26 18.28 5.71 0.23
N ARG A 27 18.24 4.69 1.11
CA ARG A 27 17.91 3.34 0.68
C ARG A 27 16.41 3.30 0.41
N CYS A 28 16.02 2.93 -0.80
CA CYS A 28 14.62 2.98 -1.22
C CYS A 28 14.10 1.58 -1.55
N VAL A 29 12.91 1.27 -1.07
CA VAL A 29 12.23 0.00 -1.31
C VAL A 29 10.78 0.22 -1.72
N ILE A 30 10.27 -0.67 -2.55
CA ILE A 30 8.87 -0.68 -3.01
C ILE A 30 8.37 -2.11 -2.96
N SER A 31 7.08 -2.32 -2.67
CA SER A 31 6.52 -3.67 -2.70
C SER A 31 6.34 -4.17 -4.14
N GLU A 32 6.20 -5.49 -4.30
CA GLU A 32 5.90 -6.09 -5.60
C GLU A 32 4.57 -5.57 -6.18
N VAL A 33 3.57 -5.36 -5.33
CA VAL A 33 2.27 -4.80 -5.73
C VAL A 33 2.44 -3.39 -6.31
N VAL A 34 3.24 -2.54 -5.65
CA VAL A 34 3.53 -1.18 -6.14
C VAL A 34 4.35 -1.23 -7.43
N PHE A 35 5.31 -2.14 -7.54
CA PHE A 35 6.06 -2.33 -8.78
C PHE A 35 5.13 -2.73 -9.94
N ASN A 36 4.22 -3.68 -9.72
CA ASN A 36 3.27 -4.12 -10.74
C ASN A 36 2.32 -2.99 -11.17
N GLU A 37 1.79 -2.21 -10.23
CA GLU A 37 0.93 -1.07 -10.55
C GLU A 37 1.68 0.03 -11.32
N VAL A 38 2.81 0.49 -10.78
CA VAL A 38 3.49 1.69 -11.29
C VAL A 38 4.32 1.38 -12.53
N VAL A 39 5.01 0.24 -12.55
CA VAL A 39 5.93 -0.12 -13.63
C VAL A 39 5.24 -0.96 -14.69
N VAL A 40 4.67 -2.11 -14.32
CA VAL A 40 4.12 -3.05 -15.31
C VAL A 40 2.89 -2.45 -15.98
N GLU A 41 1.87 -2.09 -15.18
CA GLU A 41 0.64 -1.51 -15.68
C GLU A 41 0.86 -0.07 -16.18
N GLY A 42 1.71 0.71 -15.52
CA GLY A 42 2.04 2.06 -15.95
C GLY A 42 2.71 2.11 -17.34
N LYS A 43 3.63 1.20 -17.64
CA LYS A 43 4.19 1.07 -19.00
C LYS A 43 3.15 0.65 -20.02
N ARG A 44 2.25 -0.29 -19.68
CA ARG A 44 1.15 -0.72 -20.56
C ARG A 44 0.24 0.46 -20.94
N ARG A 45 0.08 1.42 -20.03
CA ARG A 45 -0.69 2.67 -20.22
C ARG A 45 0.11 3.79 -20.90
N GLY A 46 1.39 3.59 -21.18
CA GLY A 46 2.26 4.58 -21.83
C GLY A 46 2.75 5.70 -20.91
N TYR A 47 2.79 5.49 -19.59
CA TYR A 47 3.34 6.48 -18.66
C TYR A 47 4.87 6.49 -18.71
N SER A 48 5.45 7.66 -18.98
CA SER A 48 6.90 7.83 -19.10
C SER A 48 7.64 7.70 -17.78
N ASP A 49 7.00 8.03 -16.65
CA ASP A 49 7.53 7.83 -15.31
C ASP A 49 7.76 6.35 -14.98
N ALA A 50 6.92 5.45 -15.52
CA ALA A 50 7.09 4.02 -15.35
C ALA A 50 8.43 3.51 -15.93
N LEU A 51 8.88 4.07 -17.06
CA LEU A 51 10.17 3.74 -17.68
C LEU A 51 11.35 4.20 -16.82
N LEU A 52 11.24 5.38 -16.19
CA LEU A 52 12.27 5.87 -15.28
C LEU A 52 12.38 4.98 -14.05
N ILE A 53 11.25 4.64 -13.45
CA ILE A 53 11.20 3.81 -12.24
C ILE A 53 11.72 2.40 -12.54
N GLU A 54 11.36 1.80 -13.68
CA GLU A 54 11.94 0.54 -14.13
C GLU A 54 13.47 0.58 -14.21
N LYS A 55 14.03 1.63 -14.81
CA LYS A 55 15.49 1.79 -14.91
C LYS A 55 16.15 1.84 -13.53
N LEU A 56 15.54 2.53 -12.58
CA LEU A 56 16.06 2.63 -11.21
C LEU A 56 15.99 1.30 -10.45
N VAL A 57 14.94 0.51 -10.69
CA VAL A 57 14.82 -0.85 -10.14
C VAL A 57 15.83 -1.80 -10.77
N ASN A 58 15.96 -1.80 -12.10
CA ASN A 58 16.91 -2.65 -12.82
C ASN A 58 18.38 -2.31 -12.50
N ALA A 59 18.65 -1.07 -12.10
CA ALA A 59 19.96 -0.63 -11.62
C ALA A 59 20.20 -0.96 -10.13
N ASP A 60 19.29 -1.71 -9.47
CA ASP A 60 19.31 -2.06 -8.03
C ASP A 60 19.37 -0.84 -7.09
N VAL A 61 18.95 0.34 -7.57
CA VAL A 61 18.91 1.58 -6.78
C VAL A 61 17.63 1.65 -5.95
N ILE A 62 16.52 1.15 -6.50
CA ILE A 62 15.27 0.88 -5.78
C ILE A 62 15.11 -0.63 -5.68
N LYS A 63 14.99 -1.17 -4.46
CA LYS A 63 14.82 -2.62 -4.28
C LYS A 63 13.35 -3.01 -4.24
N VAL A 64 13.03 -4.13 -4.87
CA VAL A 64 11.73 -4.83 -4.75
C VAL A 64 11.98 -6.10 -3.96
N PRO A 65 11.93 -6.06 -2.61
CA PRO A 65 12.11 -7.27 -1.83
C PRO A 65 10.97 -8.24 -2.11
N LEU A 66 11.31 -9.50 -2.35
CA LEU A 66 10.35 -10.61 -2.32
C LEU A 66 9.73 -10.68 -0.92
N MET A 67 8.42 -10.87 -0.87
CA MET A 67 7.65 -10.85 0.39
C MET A 67 8.23 -11.81 1.44
N ASP A 68 8.84 -12.92 1.00
CA ASP A 68 9.47 -13.93 1.85
C ASP A 68 10.68 -13.40 2.66
N LEU A 69 11.40 -12.38 2.17
CA LEU A 69 12.55 -11.78 2.87
C LEU A 69 12.17 -10.70 3.89
N LEU A 70 10.94 -10.18 3.82
CA LEU A 70 10.48 -9.11 4.71
C LEU A 70 10.01 -9.63 6.08
N ILE A 71 9.81 -10.95 6.20
CA ILE A 71 9.42 -11.62 7.44
C ILE A 71 10.61 -11.70 8.43
N GLU A 72 11.85 -11.80 7.94
CA GLU A 72 13.04 -11.93 8.79
C GLU A 72 13.51 -10.62 9.42
N THR A 73 13.15 -9.45 8.87
CA THR A 73 13.76 -8.17 9.26
C THR A 73 13.03 -7.37 10.33
N GLN A 74 11.99 -7.90 10.99
CA GLN A 74 11.21 -7.21 12.05
C GLN A 74 10.61 -5.83 11.63
N LEU A 75 10.77 -5.42 10.36
CA LEU A 75 10.35 -4.13 9.84
C LEU A 75 8.84 -4.08 9.53
N TYR A 76 8.20 -5.26 9.42
CA TYR A 76 6.79 -5.40 9.02
C TYR A 76 5.79 -5.38 10.17
N LYS A 77 6.24 -5.31 11.43
CA LYS A 77 5.34 -5.38 12.59
C LYS A 77 4.41 -4.16 12.78
N PRO A 78 4.82 -2.91 12.47
CA PRO A 78 3.91 -1.77 12.66
C PRO A 78 2.90 -1.55 11.51
N LEU A 79 3.19 -2.04 10.30
CA LEU A 79 2.45 -1.64 9.10
C LEU A 79 1.26 -2.56 8.73
N VAL A 80 1.13 -3.72 9.38
CA VAL A 80 0.10 -4.72 9.06
C VAL A 80 -0.97 -4.86 10.16
N TRP A 81 -0.68 -4.42 11.38
CA TRP A 81 -1.60 -4.67 12.52
C TRP A 81 -2.95 -3.95 12.39
N GLU A 82 -3.03 -2.82 11.69
CA GLU A 82 -4.31 -2.11 11.49
C GLU A 82 -5.20 -2.72 10.40
N TYR A 83 -4.64 -3.47 9.44
CA TYR A 83 -5.42 -3.98 8.29
C TYR A 83 -5.79 -5.46 8.36
N LEU A 84 -5.15 -6.24 9.25
CA LEU A 84 -5.44 -7.67 9.45
C LEU A 84 -6.00 -7.99 10.84
N ALA A 85 -6.34 -6.99 11.65
CA ALA A 85 -7.26 -7.23 12.75
C ALA A 85 -8.62 -7.58 12.10
N GLU A 86 -8.89 -8.88 11.95
CA GLU A 86 -10.26 -9.32 11.77
C GLU A 86 -11.08 -8.65 12.89
N PRO A 87 -12.20 -7.97 12.59
CA PRO A 87 -13.07 -7.53 13.66
C PRO A 87 -13.41 -8.79 14.46
N GLU A 88 -13.11 -8.77 15.77
CA GLU A 88 -13.64 -9.74 16.72
C GLU A 88 -15.11 -9.97 16.34
N PRO A 89 -15.57 -11.22 16.15
CA PRO A 89 -16.93 -11.46 15.70
C PRO A 89 -17.88 -10.76 16.66
N GLU A 90 -18.56 -9.71 16.18
CA GLU A 90 -19.59 -9.05 16.95
C GLU A 90 -20.62 -10.12 17.33
N GLU A 91 -20.74 -10.41 18.63
CA GLU A 91 -21.83 -11.23 19.14
C GLU A 91 -23.13 -10.63 18.61
N ILE A 92 -23.84 -11.38 17.77
CA ILE A 92 -25.17 -11.00 17.29
C ILE A 92 -26.09 -11.05 18.51
N VAL A 93 -26.20 -9.92 19.22
CA VAL A 93 -27.22 -9.73 20.24
C VAL A 93 -28.55 -9.60 19.50
N PRO A 94 -29.53 -10.50 19.70
CA PRO A 94 -30.81 -10.38 19.02
C PRO A 94 -31.47 -9.06 19.41
N TYR A 95 -31.57 -8.14 18.45
CA TYR A 95 -32.31 -6.90 18.63
C TYR A 95 -33.79 -7.23 18.77
N VAL A 96 -34.29 -7.24 20.00
CA VAL A 96 -35.72 -7.32 20.27
C VAL A 96 -36.32 -5.96 19.91
N ILE A 97 -36.99 -5.89 18.76
CA ILE A 97 -37.77 -4.69 18.39
C ILE A 97 -38.93 -4.60 19.40
N PRO A 98 -39.03 -3.54 20.22
CA PRO A 98 -40.24 -3.33 21.02
C PRO A 98 -41.39 -3.03 20.05
N CYS A 99 -42.37 -3.94 20.02
CA CYS A 99 -43.61 -3.78 19.28
C CYS A 99 -44.32 -2.52 19.80
N PRO A 100 -44.56 -1.48 18.98
CA PRO A 100 -45.37 -0.35 19.40
C PRO A 100 -46.80 -0.86 19.57
N THR A 101 -47.33 -0.78 20.80
CA THR A 101 -48.73 -1.09 21.07
C THR A 101 -49.61 -0.20 20.19
N LEU A 102 -50.40 -0.82 19.32
CA LEU A 102 -51.44 -0.15 18.55
C LEU A 102 -52.37 0.61 19.51
N PRO A 103 -52.67 1.90 19.26
CA PRO A 103 -53.69 2.59 20.03
C PRO A 103 -55.02 1.87 19.81
N THR A 104 -55.64 1.47 20.93
CA THR A 104 -56.99 0.92 20.96
C THR A 104 -57.93 1.98 20.38
N LEU A 105 -58.53 1.69 19.22
CA LEU A 105 -59.61 2.50 18.68
C LEU A 105 -60.81 2.37 19.63
N LEU A 106 -61.12 3.47 20.34
CA LEU A 106 -62.40 3.72 21.00
C LEU A 106 -63.35 4.40 20.00
#